data_AF-A0A9R0EXH0-F1
#
_entry.id   AF-A0A9R0EXH0-F1
#
_cell.length_a   1.000
_cell.length_b   1.000
_cell.length_c   1.000
_cell.angle_alpha   90.00
_cell.angle_beta   90.00
_cell.angle_gamma   90.00
#
_symmetry.space_group_name_H-M   'P 1'
#
loop_
_entity.id
_entity.type
_entity.pdbx_description
1 polymer ?
#
loop_
_entity_poly.entity_id
_entity_poly.type
_entity_poly.pdbx_seq_one_letter_code
_entity_poly.pdbx_strand_id
1 'polypeptide(L)'
;MPSVYTFSRSDNEILQELLKVFSSGRGTTREQWSMQAELLVEPVGWDALWKLSKDFCKKFEVRFPCIAYVTVTSVDFENLSACVDVLSVQHETVSLPENIVDVPLIELWPTINQREQCINVATTAEFIDLLRFYYNDIWMPWDDSEVLLSNTIEERMQLWSDMHNGTIPNCVARSITLLRNSAIDAHEKLKQMDSSLCEGDVASDDDSLLPPNYISLCAEMNARLDGLMSKWTLYENSLIREQYLARERSKWQRNKSKKNVVAVWQGGSIFEFSEISKFLISHVTNDFRLSVLTSVEDALQLEPHELVLCGHELMLPELPLANINVTSFNGATLQASDMRSCLLMLSEECRLRELTLHCSSVNTVIVMRSGTLHIVSCNVLDQSSSSKSDFAQGIVAMSGAKILIENCTFDNFYSGIVVHKGAQVEFRSCTIKNCGVGIQMYSGSQVELSDTVISSCSEHCIRCELDVMQDAPTGSANGFEGLLVNANCKIGTGDLQKEVLIVKQDVSI
;
A
#
# COMPACT_ATOMS: atom_id res chain seq x y z
N MET A 1 -0.13 -5.11 -21.34
CA MET A 1 -1.40 -5.47 -20.67
C MET A 1 -2.55 -4.77 -21.39
N PRO A 2 -3.77 -5.34 -21.40
CA PRO A 2 -4.95 -4.67 -21.93
C PRO A 2 -5.18 -3.29 -21.31
N SER A 3 -5.63 -2.33 -22.12
CA SER A 3 -6.03 -1.00 -21.66
C SER A 3 -7.39 -1.03 -20.97
N VAL A 4 -7.54 -0.29 -19.88
CA VAL A 4 -8.78 -0.19 -19.08
C VAL A 4 -9.33 1.23 -19.09
N TYR A 5 -10.63 1.37 -18.79
CA TYR A 5 -11.24 2.69 -18.61
C TYR A 5 -10.61 3.44 -17.42
N THR A 6 -10.38 4.73 -17.59
CA THR A 6 -9.93 5.64 -16.54
C THR A 6 -10.84 6.86 -16.52
N PHE A 7 -11.32 7.23 -15.34
CA PHE A 7 -12.23 8.36 -15.17
C PHE A 7 -11.53 9.48 -14.41
N SER A 8 -11.82 10.72 -14.77
CA SER A 8 -11.38 11.92 -14.06
C SER A 8 -12.62 12.76 -13.78
N ARG A 9 -13.20 12.56 -12.60
CA ARG A 9 -14.40 13.25 -12.13
C ARG A 9 -14.00 14.27 -11.07
N SER A 10 -14.68 15.40 -11.06
CA SER A 10 -14.62 16.35 -9.95
C SER A 10 -15.36 15.84 -8.72
N ASP A 11 -14.98 16.29 -7.53
CA ASP A 11 -15.65 15.95 -6.26
C ASP A 11 -17.17 16.16 -6.33
N ASN A 12 -17.62 17.22 -7.00
CA ASN A 12 -19.04 17.51 -7.15
C ASN A 12 -19.74 16.52 -8.09
N GLU A 13 -19.11 16.12 -9.19
CA GLU A 13 -19.68 15.10 -10.08
C GLU A 13 -19.84 13.76 -9.34
N ILE A 14 -18.81 13.35 -8.60
CA ILE A 14 -18.86 12.14 -7.79
C ILE A 14 -19.99 12.21 -6.76
N LEU A 15 -20.10 13.33 -6.04
CA LEU A 15 -21.18 13.54 -5.07
C LEU A 15 -22.57 13.43 -5.71
N GLN A 16 -22.78 14.06 -6.88
CA GLN A 16 -24.08 13.99 -7.55
C GLN A 16 -24.42 12.57 -7.98
N GLU A 17 -23.46 11.79 -8.49
CA GLU A 17 -23.71 10.39 -8.84
C GLU A 17 -24.00 9.53 -7.60
N LEU A 18 -23.27 9.71 -6.50
CA LEU A 18 -23.58 9.03 -5.23
C LEU A 18 -24.98 9.39 -4.73
N LEU A 19 -25.35 10.66 -4.75
CA LEU A 19 -26.69 11.09 -4.33
C LEU A 19 -27.81 10.47 -5.17
N LYS A 20 -27.58 10.17 -6.46
CA LYS A 20 -28.55 9.42 -7.28
C LYS A 20 -28.74 8.00 -6.76
N VAL A 21 -27.65 7.30 -6.44
CA VAL A 21 -27.68 5.95 -5.85
C VAL A 21 -28.47 5.97 -4.54
N PHE A 22 -28.19 6.93 -3.67
CA PHE A 22 -28.78 7.03 -2.32
C PHE A 22 -30.07 7.87 -2.24
N SER A 23 -30.71 8.14 -3.38
CA SER A 23 -31.88 9.04 -3.47
C SER A 23 -33.18 8.46 -2.93
N SER A 24 -33.31 7.12 -2.92
CA SER A 24 -34.55 6.44 -2.56
C SER A 24 -34.82 6.46 -1.05
N GLY A 25 -33.78 6.61 -0.23
CA GLY A 25 -33.84 6.56 1.24
C GLY A 25 -34.45 5.26 1.80
N ARG A 26 -34.45 4.19 1.00
CA ARG A 26 -35.09 2.91 1.32
C ARG A 26 -34.12 1.77 1.07
N GLY A 27 -34.19 0.77 1.94
CA GLY A 27 -33.32 -0.39 1.89
C GLY A 27 -31.92 -0.09 2.40
N THR A 28 -31.17 -1.16 2.60
CA THR A 28 -29.76 -1.12 3.00
C THR A 28 -28.90 -0.50 1.90
N THR A 29 -27.68 -0.07 2.26
CA THR A 29 -26.68 0.38 1.29
C THR A 29 -26.48 -0.63 0.16
N ARG A 30 -26.46 -1.93 0.47
CA ARG A 30 -26.30 -3.00 -0.52
C ARG A 30 -27.48 -3.08 -1.49
N GLU A 31 -28.71 -3.03 -0.99
CA GLU A 31 -29.92 -3.06 -1.83
C GLU A 31 -29.96 -1.87 -2.80
N GLN A 32 -29.52 -0.69 -2.35
CA GLN A 32 -29.48 0.50 -3.20
C GLN A 32 -28.46 0.38 -4.33
N TRP A 33 -27.27 -0.14 -4.04
CA TRP A 33 -26.27 -0.45 -5.06
C TRP A 33 -26.73 -1.55 -6.02
N SER A 34 -27.39 -2.60 -5.49
CA SER A 34 -27.92 -3.71 -6.27
C SER A 34 -28.92 -3.23 -7.33
N MET A 35 -29.90 -2.39 -6.92
CA MET A 35 -30.87 -1.80 -7.85
C MET A 35 -30.21 -0.98 -8.96
N GLN A 36 -29.11 -0.28 -8.67
CA GLN A 36 -28.38 0.49 -9.68
C GLN A 36 -27.55 -0.42 -10.59
N ALA A 37 -26.95 -1.48 -10.04
CA ALA A 37 -26.17 -2.45 -10.81
C ALA A 37 -27.04 -3.15 -11.87
N GLU A 38 -28.27 -3.56 -11.52
CA GLU A 38 -29.21 -4.19 -12.47
C GLU A 38 -29.51 -3.32 -13.70
N LEU A 39 -29.42 -2.00 -13.56
CA LEU A 39 -29.70 -1.05 -14.64
C LEU A 39 -28.47 -0.68 -15.47
N LEU A 40 -27.29 -0.70 -14.87
CA LEU A 40 -26.07 -0.08 -15.42
C LEU A 40 -24.96 -1.07 -15.75
N VAL A 41 -25.00 -2.27 -15.18
CA VAL A 41 -23.96 -3.29 -15.35
C VAL A 41 -24.42 -4.35 -16.33
N GLU A 42 -23.57 -4.60 -17.31
CA GLU A 42 -23.74 -5.69 -18.27
C GLU A 42 -23.65 -7.04 -17.55
N PRO A 43 -24.63 -7.93 -17.70
CA PRO A 43 -24.74 -9.12 -16.86
C PRO A 43 -23.71 -10.21 -17.21
N VAL A 44 -23.20 -10.23 -18.44
CA VAL A 44 -22.30 -11.27 -18.97
C VAL A 44 -21.43 -10.74 -20.11
N GLY A 45 -20.36 -11.46 -20.45
CA GLY A 45 -19.64 -11.39 -21.71
C GLY A 45 -18.58 -10.30 -21.83
N TRP A 46 -18.36 -9.50 -20.78
CA TRP A 46 -17.35 -8.44 -20.80
C TRP A 46 -16.02 -8.88 -20.19
N ASP A 47 -14.95 -8.32 -20.70
CA ASP A 47 -13.56 -8.61 -20.34
C ASP A 47 -13.01 -7.55 -19.41
N ALA A 48 -12.23 -8.00 -18.42
CA ALA A 48 -11.70 -7.14 -17.37
C ALA A 48 -10.28 -7.55 -16.96
N LEU A 49 -9.53 -6.60 -16.40
CA LEU A 49 -8.43 -6.91 -15.52
C LEU A 49 -8.98 -7.14 -14.11
N TRP A 50 -8.72 -8.28 -13.52
CA TRP A 50 -9.02 -8.59 -12.14
C TRP A 50 -7.79 -8.33 -11.27
N LYS A 51 -7.87 -7.41 -10.30
CA LYS A 51 -6.84 -7.30 -9.27
C LYS A 51 -7.25 -8.17 -8.09
N LEU A 52 -6.49 -9.25 -7.89
CA LEU A 52 -6.78 -10.24 -6.86
C LEU A 52 -6.77 -9.60 -5.48
N SER A 53 -7.75 -9.97 -4.66
CA SER A 53 -7.80 -9.58 -3.25
C SER A 53 -6.62 -10.14 -2.44
N LYS A 54 -6.34 -9.52 -1.28
CA LYS A 54 -5.32 -10.01 -0.34
C LYS A 54 -5.60 -11.44 0.09
N ASP A 55 -6.86 -11.79 0.35
CA ASP A 55 -7.24 -13.11 0.83
C ASP A 55 -7.19 -14.16 -0.27
N PHE A 56 -7.54 -13.79 -1.50
CA PHE A 56 -7.35 -14.67 -2.66
C PHE A 56 -5.86 -14.93 -2.90
N CYS A 57 -5.02 -13.90 -2.84
CA CYS A 57 -3.57 -14.05 -2.94
C CYS A 57 -3.00 -14.99 -1.86
N LYS A 58 -3.42 -14.84 -0.59
CA LYS A 58 -3.03 -15.76 0.50
C LYS A 58 -3.47 -17.20 0.21
N LYS A 59 -4.72 -17.41 -0.22
CA LYS A 59 -5.29 -18.75 -0.48
C LYS A 59 -4.53 -19.52 -1.56
N PHE A 60 -4.02 -18.82 -2.57
CA PHE A 60 -3.29 -19.42 -3.69
C PHE A 60 -1.77 -19.25 -3.58
N GLU A 61 -1.26 -18.79 -2.42
CA GLU A 61 0.17 -18.55 -2.16
C GLU A 61 0.82 -17.63 -3.22
N VAL A 62 0.07 -16.65 -3.70
CA VAL A 62 0.52 -15.63 -4.67
C VAL A 62 0.85 -14.34 -3.95
N ARG A 63 1.84 -13.59 -4.46
CA ARG A 63 2.19 -12.27 -3.92
C ARG A 63 1.16 -11.21 -4.35
N PHE A 64 0.76 -10.37 -3.41
CA PHE A 64 -0.10 -9.21 -3.70
C PHE A 64 0.74 -7.96 -3.97
N PRO A 65 0.39 -7.11 -4.94
CA PRO A 65 -0.76 -7.25 -5.85
C PRO A 65 -0.47 -8.22 -7.00
N CYS A 66 -1.49 -8.97 -7.40
CA CYS A 66 -1.48 -9.81 -8.60
C CYS A 66 -2.66 -9.44 -9.50
N ILE A 67 -2.45 -9.45 -10.81
CA ILE A 67 -3.47 -9.10 -11.81
C ILE A 67 -3.69 -10.29 -12.75
N ALA A 68 -4.95 -10.60 -13.02
CA ALA A 68 -5.36 -11.54 -14.05
C ALA A 68 -6.20 -10.84 -15.12
N TYR A 69 -6.14 -11.33 -16.35
CA TYR A 69 -7.08 -10.97 -17.41
C TYR A 69 -8.18 -12.02 -17.43
N VAL A 70 -9.43 -11.57 -17.33
CA VAL A 70 -10.59 -12.42 -17.13
C VAL A 70 -11.75 -12.01 -18.04
N THR A 71 -12.72 -12.90 -18.18
CA THR A 71 -14.02 -12.61 -18.76
C THR A 71 -15.14 -12.92 -17.79
N VAL A 72 -16.12 -12.03 -17.72
CA VAL A 72 -17.25 -12.16 -16.82
C VAL A 72 -18.31 -13.04 -17.45
N THR A 73 -18.64 -14.16 -16.81
CA THR A 73 -19.62 -15.12 -17.31
C THR A 73 -21.01 -14.88 -16.73
N SER A 74 -21.10 -14.27 -15.55
CA SER A 74 -22.36 -13.87 -14.89
C SER A 74 -22.08 -12.85 -13.79
N VAL A 75 -23.00 -11.90 -13.59
CA VAL A 75 -23.01 -10.97 -12.48
C VAL A 75 -24.10 -11.35 -11.49
N ASP A 76 -23.75 -11.41 -10.21
CA ASP A 76 -24.68 -11.46 -9.08
C ASP A 76 -24.89 -10.04 -8.57
N PHE A 77 -26.04 -9.46 -8.91
CA PHE A 77 -26.39 -8.09 -8.52
C PHE A 77 -26.71 -7.95 -7.04
N GLU A 78 -27.15 -9.02 -6.36
CA GLU A 78 -27.47 -8.97 -4.92
C GLU A 78 -26.19 -8.87 -4.10
N ASN A 79 -25.17 -9.67 -4.46
CA ASN A 79 -23.88 -9.68 -3.78
C ASN A 79 -22.85 -8.70 -4.39
N LEU A 80 -23.19 -8.03 -5.50
CA LEU A 80 -22.29 -7.15 -6.25
C LEU A 80 -20.97 -7.86 -6.60
N SER A 81 -21.11 -9.10 -7.05
CA SER A 81 -20.00 -9.99 -7.42
C SER A 81 -20.24 -10.58 -8.81
N ALA A 82 -19.25 -11.30 -9.32
CA ALA A 82 -19.30 -11.93 -10.63
C ALA A 82 -18.59 -13.28 -10.65
N CYS A 83 -19.07 -14.16 -11.51
CA CYS A 83 -18.31 -15.34 -11.94
C CYS A 83 -17.45 -14.96 -13.13
N VAL A 84 -16.21 -15.41 -13.13
CA VAL A 84 -15.23 -15.08 -14.16
C VAL A 84 -14.45 -16.31 -14.62
N ASP A 85 -14.11 -16.33 -15.91
CA ASP A 85 -13.13 -17.25 -16.47
C ASP A 85 -11.78 -16.54 -16.61
N VAL A 86 -10.72 -17.16 -16.07
CA VAL A 86 -9.34 -16.68 -16.11
C VAL A 86 -8.73 -16.98 -17.47
N LEU A 87 -8.40 -15.93 -18.23
CA LEU A 87 -7.82 -16.04 -19.56
C LEU A 87 -6.29 -16.07 -19.51
N SER A 88 -5.71 -15.24 -18.65
CA SER A 88 -4.27 -15.23 -18.40
C SER A 88 -3.96 -14.54 -17.07
N VAL A 89 -2.83 -14.86 -16.47
CA VAL A 89 -2.34 -14.19 -15.27
C VAL A 89 -1.11 -13.37 -15.64
N GLN A 90 -0.85 -12.27 -14.93
CA GLN A 90 0.33 -11.44 -15.14
C GLN A 90 1.66 -12.24 -15.05
N HIS A 91 1.66 -13.38 -14.37
CA HIS A 91 2.85 -14.17 -14.07
C HIS A 91 2.67 -15.61 -14.51
N GLU A 92 3.57 -16.10 -15.37
CA GLU A 92 3.53 -17.48 -15.91
C GLU A 92 3.71 -18.55 -14.82
N THR A 93 4.33 -18.19 -13.69
CA THR A 93 4.55 -19.08 -12.55
C THR A 93 3.33 -19.21 -11.64
N VAL A 94 2.33 -18.34 -11.80
CA VAL A 94 1.09 -18.33 -11.02
C VAL A 94 0.04 -19.17 -11.73
N SER A 95 -0.46 -20.19 -11.02
CA SER A 95 -1.56 -21.04 -11.48
C SER A 95 -2.82 -20.69 -10.72
N LEU A 96 -3.81 -20.12 -11.40
CA LEU A 96 -5.15 -19.89 -10.86
C LEU A 96 -6.16 -20.90 -11.44
N PRO A 97 -7.26 -21.21 -10.74
CA PRO A 97 -8.35 -21.97 -11.33
C PRO A 97 -8.93 -21.26 -12.56
N GLU A 98 -9.40 -22.03 -13.54
CA GLU A 98 -9.97 -21.49 -14.78
C GLU A 98 -11.27 -20.71 -14.54
N ASN A 99 -12.11 -21.17 -13.61
CA ASN A 99 -13.36 -20.50 -13.25
C ASN A 99 -13.35 -20.10 -11.77
N ILE A 100 -13.69 -18.85 -11.50
CA ILE A 100 -13.77 -18.28 -10.16
C ILE A 100 -15.17 -17.70 -9.97
N VAL A 101 -15.80 -18.05 -8.87
CA VAL A 101 -17.10 -17.51 -8.45
C VAL A 101 -16.90 -16.41 -7.41
N ASP A 102 -17.92 -15.56 -7.25
CA ASP A 102 -17.97 -14.53 -6.21
C ASP A 102 -16.84 -13.50 -6.23
N VAL A 103 -16.33 -13.13 -7.42
CA VAL A 103 -15.35 -12.04 -7.55
C VAL A 103 -16.06 -10.69 -7.35
N PRO A 104 -15.71 -9.88 -6.34
CA PRO A 104 -16.37 -8.59 -6.12
C PRO A 104 -16.21 -7.66 -7.33
N LEU A 105 -17.29 -6.97 -7.73
CA LEU A 105 -17.25 -6.06 -8.89
C LEU A 105 -16.18 -4.97 -8.74
N ILE A 106 -15.91 -4.51 -7.51
CA ILE A 106 -14.87 -3.52 -7.22
C ILE A 106 -13.45 -4.00 -7.55
N GLU A 107 -13.23 -5.32 -7.70
CA GLU A 107 -11.95 -5.93 -8.10
C GLU A 107 -11.81 -6.08 -9.62
N LEU A 108 -12.82 -5.69 -10.41
CA LEU A 108 -12.80 -5.81 -11.86
C LEU A 108 -12.62 -4.43 -12.53
N TRP A 109 -11.64 -4.33 -13.42
CA TRP A 109 -11.39 -3.16 -14.26
C TRP A 109 -11.76 -3.50 -15.70
N PRO A 110 -12.96 -3.10 -16.17
CA PRO A 110 -13.38 -3.41 -17.53
C PRO A 110 -12.36 -2.86 -18.55
N THR A 111 -12.02 -3.70 -19.52
CA THR A 111 -11.09 -3.35 -20.58
C THR A 111 -11.78 -2.50 -21.66
N ILE A 112 -11.02 -1.64 -22.33
CA ILE A 112 -11.57 -0.82 -23.43
C ILE A 112 -11.88 -1.70 -24.65
N ASN A 113 -10.98 -2.65 -24.94
CA ASN A 113 -11.10 -3.55 -26.06
C ASN A 113 -11.75 -4.85 -25.61
N GLN A 114 -13.03 -4.99 -25.96
CA GLN A 114 -13.84 -6.17 -25.66
C GLN A 114 -13.76 -7.19 -26.79
N ARG A 115 -13.84 -8.48 -26.46
CA ARG A 115 -14.03 -9.54 -27.47
C ARG A 115 -15.42 -9.47 -28.11
N GLU A 116 -16.44 -9.16 -27.29
CA GLU A 116 -17.83 -8.99 -27.75
C GLU A 116 -18.12 -7.54 -28.13
N GLN A 117 -18.66 -7.31 -29.34
CA GLN A 117 -18.84 -5.96 -29.89
C GLN A 117 -20.15 -5.28 -29.49
N CYS A 118 -21.11 -6.03 -28.94
CA CYS A 118 -22.47 -5.55 -28.67
C CYS A 118 -22.70 -5.10 -27.22
N ILE A 119 -21.64 -5.05 -26.40
CA ILE A 119 -21.73 -4.79 -24.96
C ILE A 119 -21.46 -3.31 -24.67
N ASN A 120 -22.32 -2.66 -23.89
CA ASN A 120 -22.08 -1.31 -23.38
C ASN A 120 -21.19 -1.35 -22.13
N VAL A 121 -19.92 -1.70 -22.31
CA VAL A 121 -18.97 -1.82 -21.21
C VAL A 121 -18.61 -0.48 -20.56
N ALA A 122 -18.79 0.65 -21.27
CA ALA A 122 -18.46 1.96 -20.74
C ALA A 122 -19.33 2.32 -19.53
N THR A 123 -20.64 2.06 -19.60
CA THR A 123 -21.56 2.29 -18.48
C THR A 123 -21.26 1.36 -17.30
N THR A 124 -20.94 0.09 -17.57
CA THR A 124 -20.46 -0.86 -16.54
C THR A 124 -19.20 -0.33 -15.84
N ALA A 125 -18.23 0.16 -16.61
CA ALA A 125 -16.99 0.71 -16.07
C ALA A 125 -17.24 1.97 -15.22
N GLU A 126 -18.13 2.87 -15.66
CA GLU A 126 -18.51 4.06 -14.91
C GLU A 126 -19.19 3.74 -13.57
N PHE A 127 -20.06 2.72 -13.56
CA PHE A 127 -20.71 2.23 -12.35
C PHE A 127 -19.71 1.61 -11.39
N ILE A 128 -18.87 0.69 -11.87
CA ILE A 128 -17.87 -0.01 -11.04
C ILE A 128 -16.85 0.99 -10.48
N ASP A 129 -16.48 2.02 -11.24
CA ASP A 129 -15.61 3.10 -10.76
C ASP A 129 -16.23 3.87 -9.58
N LEU A 130 -17.52 4.23 -9.68
CA LEU A 130 -18.24 4.90 -8.60
C LEU A 130 -18.41 4.00 -7.37
N LEU A 131 -18.77 2.72 -7.60
CA LEU A 131 -18.90 1.70 -6.56
C LEU A 131 -17.58 1.53 -5.79
N ARG A 132 -16.47 1.42 -6.53
CA ARG A 132 -15.13 1.31 -5.97
C ARG A 132 -14.75 2.53 -5.16
N PHE A 133 -15.02 3.74 -5.67
CA PHE A 133 -14.79 4.97 -4.90
C PHE A 133 -15.58 4.96 -3.59
N TYR A 134 -16.86 4.61 -3.63
CA TYR A 134 -17.67 4.52 -2.40
C TYR A 134 -17.05 3.58 -1.37
N TYR A 135 -16.73 2.33 -1.73
CA TYR A 135 -16.18 1.35 -0.79
C TYR A 135 -14.75 1.69 -0.33
N ASN A 136 -13.91 2.24 -1.21
CA ASN A 136 -12.52 2.56 -0.90
C ASN A 136 -12.38 3.84 -0.07
N ASP A 137 -13.25 4.83 -0.26
CA ASP A 137 -13.00 6.19 0.22
C ASP A 137 -14.06 6.72 1.21
N ILE A 138 -15.32 6.23 1.16
CA ILE A 138 -16.44 6.78 1.96
C ILE A 138 -17.06 5.76 2.91
N TRP A 139 -17.16 4.50 2.48
CA TRP A 139 -17.83 3.44 3.22
C TRP A 139 -17.17 3.24 4.58
N MET A 140 -18.02 3.00 5.57
CA MET A 140 -17.64 2.61 6.92
C MET A 140 -18.32 1.29 7.30
N PRO A 141 -17.69 0.45 8.13
CA PRO A 141 -18.21 -0.87 8.50
C PRO A 141 -19.64 -0.93 9.03
N TRP A 142 -20.12 0.12 9.68
CA TRP A 142 -21.47 0.19 10.25
C TRP A 142 -22.55 0.59 9.23
N ASP A 143 -22.17 0.93 7.99
CA ASP A 143 -23.13 1.26 6.92
C ASP A 143 -23.85 0.02 6.36
N ASP A 144 -23.31 -1.17 6.56
CA ASP A 144 -23.89 -2.42 6.05
C ASP A 144 -25.23 -2.75 6.76
N SER A 145 -25.42 -2.27 8.00
CA SER A 145 -26.61 -2.53 8.83
C SER A 145 -27.64 -1.40 8.86
N GLU A 146 -27.29 -0.20 8.40
CA GLU A 146 -28.14 0.99 8.53
C GLU A 146 -28.55 1.57 7.17
N VAL A 147 -29.68 2.28 7.15
CA VAL A 147 -30.10 3.04 5.97
C VAL A 147 -29.27 4.32 5.92
N LEU A 148 -28.38 4.40 4.93
CA LEU A 148 -27.55 5.57 4.75
C LEU A 148 -28.37 6.74 4.20
N LEU A 149 -28.33 7.86 4.92
CA LEU A 149 -29.03 9.08 4.52
C LEU A 149 -28.17 9.93 3.57
N SER A 150 -28.82 10.69 2.69
CA SER A 150 -28.13 11.55 1.71
C SER A 150 -27.21 12.58 2.38
N ASN A 151 -27.58 13.11 3.55
CA ASN A 151 -26.71 14.02 4.31
C ASN A 151 -25.43 13.34 4.79
N THR A 152 -25.46 12.04 5.13
CA THR A 152 -24.25 11.31 5.52
C THR A 152 -23.27 11.20 4.35
N ILE A 153 -23.77 10.98 3.13
CA ILE A 153 -22.96 10.98 1.91
C ILE A 153 -22.32 12.35 1.67
N GLU A 154 -23.09 13.43 1.79
CA GLU A 154 -22.57 14.80 1.64
C GLU A 154 -21.46 15.12 2.65
N GLU A 155 -21.69 14.81 3.92
CA GLU A 155 -20.75 15.03 5.02
C GLU A 155 -19.42 14.27 4.80
N ARG A 156 -19.51 12.99 4.41
CA ARG A 156 -18.31 12.18 4.14
C ARG A 156 -17.59 12.58 2.86
N MET A 157 -18.31 12.99 1.82
CA MET A 157 -17.66 13.57 0.63
C MET A 157 -16.94 14.87 0.96
N GLN A 158 -17.53 15.72 1.80
CA GLN A 158 -16.86 16.92 2.28
C GLN A 158 -15.60 16.57 3.08
N LEU A 159 -15.67 15.59 3.99
CA LEU A 159 -14.50 15.09 4.73
C LEU A 159 -13.40 14.57 3.82
N TRP A 160 -13.75 13.76 2.83
CA TRP A 160 -12.82 13.26 1.84
C TRP A 160 -12.15 14.41 1.07
N SER A 161 -12.93 15.38 0.57
CA SER A 161 -12.38 16.55 -0.14
C SER A 161 -11.44 17.38 0.75
N ASP A 162 -11.85 17.67 1.99
CA ASP A 162 -11.06 18.46 2.94
C ASP A 162 -9.72 17.80 3.32
N MET A 163 -9.67 16.46 3.34
CA MET A 163 -8.45 15.69 3.56
C MET A 163 -7.48 15.77 2.38
N HIS A 164 -7.97 15.91 1.15
CA HIS A 164 -7.15 15.90 -0.07
C HIS A 164 -6.78 17.30 -0.58
N ASN A 165 -7.60 18.32 -0.29
CA ASN A 165 -7.37 19.68 -0.75
C ASN A 165 -6.48 20.53 0.21
N GLY A 166 -6.03 19.95 1.33
CA GLY A 166 -5.17 20.59 2.32
C GLY A 166 -5.90 21.44 3.38
N THR A 167 -7.23 21.45 3.38
CA THR A 167 -8.04 22.11 4.44
C THR A 167 -7.79 21.46 5.80
N ILE A 168 -7.75 20.13 5.83
CA ILE A 168 -7.32 19.36 6.98
C ILE A 168 -5.79 19.17 6.89
N PRO A 169 -5.03 19.54 7.94
CA PRO A 169 -3.59 19.27 7.96
C PRO A 169 -3.30 17.78 7.77
N ASN A 170 -2.28 17.42 6.98
CA ASN A 170 -1.90 16.02 6.69
C ASN A 170 -1.81 15.13 7.94
N CYS A 171 -1.31 15.71 9.02
CA CYS A 171 -1.38 15.30 10.41
C CYS A 171 -2.70 14.68 10.88
N VAL A 172 -3.77 15.45 10.74
CA VAL A 172 -5.10 15.05 11.15
C VAL A 172 -5.69 14.10 10.13
N ALA A 173 -5.45 14.34 8.83
CA ALA A 173 -5.87 13.42 7.76
C ALA A 173 -5.32 12.00 8.00
N ARG A 174 -4.04 11.88 8.35
CA ARG A 174 -3.39 10.62 8.72
C ARG A 174 -4.09 9.93 9.90
N SER A 175 -4.43 10.69 10.93
CA SER A 175 -5.15 10.18 12.10
C SER A 175 -6.55 9.66 11.72
N ILE A 176 -7.25 10.35 10.82
CA ILE A 176 -8.55 9.93 10.29
C ILE A 176 -8.41 8.64 9.47
N THR A 177 -7.39 8.56 8.60
CA THR A 177 -7.08 7.34 7.82
C THR A 177 -6.78 6.16 8.72
N LEU A 178 -5.95 6.32 9.76
CA LEU A 178 -5.67 5.25 10.73
C LEU A 178 -6.94 4.82 11.46
N LEU A 179 -7.77 5.78 11.89
CA LEU A 179 -9.04 5.48 12.54
C LEU A 179 -9.96 4.64 11.64
N ARG A 180 -10.06 5.00 10.36
CA ARG A 180 -10.83 4.25 9.36
C ARG A 180 -10.27 2.85 9.14
N ASN A 181 -8.96 2.73 8.90
CA ASN A 181 -8.30 1.45 8.67
C ASN A 181 -8.46 0.51 9.87
N SER A 182 -8.36 1.05 11.09
CA SER A 182 -8.56 0.30 12.34
C SER A 182 -9.99 -0.22 12.49
N ALA A 183 -11.00 0.54 12.01
CA ALA A 183 -12.39 0.11 12.01
C ALA A 183 -12.63 -0.98 10.97
N ILE A 184 -12.08 -0.84 9.76
CA ILE A 184 -12.18 -1.85 8.71
C ILE A 184 -11.51 -3.15 9.17
N ASP A 185 -10.29 -3.10 9.73
CA ASP A 185 -9.59 -4.28 10.28
C ASP A 185 -10.40 -5.00 11.37
N ALA A 186 -10.98 -4.25 12.31
CA ALA A 186 -11.80 -4.84 13.37
C ALA A 186 -13.05 -5.53 12.80
N HIS A 187 -13.67 -4.94 11.77
CA HIS A 187 -14.85 -5.50 11.12
C HIS A 187 -14.54 -6.72 10.24
N GLU A 188 -13.42 -6.70 9.49
CA GLU A 188 -12.96 -7.85 8.71
C GLU A 188 -12.64 -9.04 9.61
N LYS A 189 -12.01 -8.79 10.77
CA LYS A 189 -11.77 -9.84 11.78
C LYS A 189 -13.07 -10.45 12.30
N LEU A 190 -14.12 -9.65 12.50
CA LEU A 190 -15.45 -10.16 12.85
C LEU A 190 -16.02 -11.05 11.73
N LYS A 191 -16.01 -10.57 10.48
CA LYS A 191 -16.47 -11.35 9.32
C LYS A 191 -15.70 -12.68 9.16
N GLN A 192 -14.38 -12.67 9.38
CA GLN A 192 -13.55 -13.89 9.33
C GLN A 192 -13.92 -14.88 10.44
N MET A 193 -14.18 -14.39 11.65
CA MET A 193 -14.65 -15.22 12.76
C MET A 193 -16.01 -15.85 12.45
N ASP A 194 -16.96 -15.09 11.92
CA ASP A 194 -18.29 -15.59 11.53
C ASP A 194 -18.16 -16.66 10.41
N SER A 195 -17.36 -16.40 9.38
CA SER A 195 -17.17 -17.35 8.27
C SER A 195 -16.53 -18.68 8.70
N SER A 196 -15.61 -18.63 9.69
CA SER A 196 -14.97 -19.83 10.24
C SER A 196 -15.95 -20.76 10.95
N LEU A 197 -17.10 -20.25 11.41
CA LEU A 197 -18.18 -21.06 11.97
C LEU A 197 -19.00 -21.76 10.89
N CYS A 198 -19.20 -21.11 9.74
CA CYS A 198 -20.01 -21.65 8.64
C CYS A 198 -19.33 -22.78 7.86
N GLU A 199 -18.00 -22.90 7.89
CA GLU A 199 -17.26 -24.00 7.26
C GLU A 199 -17.28 -25.30 8.09
N GLY A 200 -17.71 -25.24 9.35
CA GLY A 200 -18.02 -26.42 10.15
C GLY A 200 -19.45 -26.90 9.89
N ASP A 201 -19.65 -28.20 9.78
CA ASP A 201 -20.95 -28.90 9.63
C ASP A 201 -21.83 -28.78 10.91
N VAL A 202 -21.92 -27.58 11.50
CA VAL A 202 -22.64 -27.28 12.73
C VAL A 202 -23.94 -26.55 12.40
N ALA A 203 -24.82 -27.24 11.67
CA ALA A 203 -26.25 -26.93 11.60
C ALA A 203 -26.96 -27.30 12.92
N SER A 204 -26.40 -26.86 14.05
CA SER A 204 -26.86 -27.17 15.41
C SER A 204 -26.87 -25.88 16.21
N ASP A 205 -28.06 -25.41 16.61
CA ASP A 205 -28.33 -24.24 17.49
C ASP A 205 -27.77 -24.38 18.92
N ASP A 206 -26.72 -25.19 19.12
CA ASP A 206 -26.11 -25.41 20.43
C ASP A 206 -24.83 -24.57 20.57
N ASP A 207 -24.94 -23.47 21.34
CA ASP A 207 -23.84 -22.58 21.72
C ASP A 207 -22.64 -23.32 22.34
N SER A 208 -22.83 -24.58 22.79
CA SER A 208 -21.75 -25.44 23.31
C SER A 208 -20.69 -25.83 22.27
N LEU A 209 -20.96 -25.63 20.97
CA LEU A 209 -20.05 -25.93 19.86
C LEU A 209 -19.17 -24.75 19.43
N LEU A 210 -19.36 -23.56 20.01
CA LEU A 210 -18.54 -22.40 19.69
C LEU A 210 -17.10 -22.58 20.21
N PRO A 211 -16.08 -22.10 19.48
CA PRO A 211 -14.72 -22.08 19.97
C PRO A 211 -14.61 -21.38 21.35
N PRO A 212 -13.76 -21.87 22.27
CA PRO A 212 -13.75 -21.47 23.68
C PRO A 212 -13.47 -19.99 23.97
N ASN A 213 -13.13 -19.16 22.97
CA ASN A 213 -12.92 -17.72 23.09
C ASN A 213 -13.74 -16.89 22.08
N TYR A 214 -14.65 -17.51 21.33
CA TYR A 214 -15.39 -16.85 20.25
C TYR A 214 -16.18 -15.64 20.74
N ILE A 215 -17.03 -15.87 21.76
CA ILE A 215 -17.90 -14.83 22.34
C ILE A 215 -17.06 -13.68 22.89
N SER A 216 -15.97 -13.98 23.61
CA SER A 216 -15.10 -12.95 24.17
C SER A 216 -14.40 -12.12 23.08
N LEU A 217 -13.93 -12.76 22.01
CA LEU A 217 -13.23 -12.07 20.94
C LEU A 217 -14.19 -11.22 20.09
N CYS A 218 -15.41 -11.72 19.84
CA CYS A 218 -16.47 -10.95 19.20
C CYS A 218 -16.87 -9.73 20.05
N ALA A 219 -17.04 -9.92 21.37
CA ALA A 219 -17.33 -8.82 22.28
C ALA A 219 -16.20 -7.77 22.30
N GLU A 220 -14.95 -8.21 22.29
CA GLU A 220 -13.78 -7.32 22.23
C GLU A 220 -13.74 -6.53 20.92
N MET A 221 -13.93 -7.17 19.77
CA MET A 221 -13.93 -6.50 18.47
C MET A 221 -15.12 -5.54 18.31
N ASN A 222 -16.31 -5.91 18.80
CA ASN A 222 -17.47 -5.02 18.81
C ASN A 222 -17.24 -3.79 19.71
N ALA A 223 -16.71 -3.99 20.92
CA ALA A 223 -16.36 -2.87 21.80
C ALA A 223 -15.28 -1.95 21.18
N ARG A 224 -14.34 -2.54 20.43
CA ARG A 224 -13.35 -1.78 19.65
C ARG A 224 -14.03 -0.96 18.56
N LEU A 225 -14.96 -1.54 17.79
CA LEU A 225 -15.73 -0.83 16.76
C LEU A 225 -16.54 0.33 17.36
N ASP A 226 -17.24 0.12 18.48
CA ASP A 226 -18.00 1.19 19.15
C ASP A 226 -17.09 2.37 19.56
N GLY A 227 -15.90 2.06 20.09
CA GLY A 227 -14.91 3.07 20.43
C GLY A 227 -14.37 3.84 19.22
N LEU A 228 -14.21 3.17 18.08
CA LEU A 228 -13.77 3.78 16.83
C LEU A 228 -14.88 4.63 16.20
N MET A 229 -16.12 4.13 16.19
CA MET A 229 -17.30 4.84 15.73
C MET A 229 -17.50 6.14 16.52
N SER A 230 -17.39 6.09 17.86
CA SER A 230 -17.46 7.29 18.69
C SER A 230 -16.42 8.34 18.31
N LYS A 231 -15.18 7.93 18.00
CA LYS A 231 -14.14 8.87 17.52
C LYS A 231 -14.45 9.40 16.11
N TRP A 232 -15.01 8.59 15.23
CA TRP A 232 -15.34 8.97 13.85
C TRP A 232 -16.39 10.09 13.80
N THR A 233 -17.36 10.06 14.71
CA THR A 233 -18.40 11.11 14.81
C THR A 233 -17.83 12.53 14.99
N LEU A 234 -16.60 12.66 15.51
CA LEU A 234 -15.92 13.95 15.66
C LEU A 234 -15.52 14.57 14.32
N TYR A 235 -15.37 13.75 13.28
CA TYR A 235 -14.94 14.17 11.94
C TYR A 235 -16.09 14.13 10.94
N GLU A 236 -17.05 13.24 11.11
CA GLU A 236 -18.15 13.05 10.16
C GLU A 236 -19.07 14.27 10.11
N ASN A 237 -19.51 14.80 11.25
CA ASN A 237 -20.39 15.97 11.25
C ASN A 237 -19.60 17.27 11.02
N SER A 238 -19.94 18.04 9.99
CA SER A 238 -19.22 19.27 9.62
C SER A 238 -19.06 20.27 10.76
N LEU A 239 -20.11 20.51 11.55
CA LEU A 239 -20.09 21.47 12.65
C LEU A 239 -19.19 21.01 13.81
N ILE A 240 -19.25 19.72 14.16
CA ILE A 240 -18.39 19.14 15.20
C ILE A 240 -16.93 19.15 14.74
N ARG A 241 -16.70 18.72 13.50
CA ARG A 241 -15.39 18.72 12.86
C ARG A 241 -14.75 20.09 12.89
N GLU A 242 -15.46 21.15 12.50
CA GLU A 242 -14.93 22.50 12.50
C GLU A 242 -14.42 22.92 13.89
N GLN A 243 -15.23 22.70 14.93
CA GLN A 243 -14.85 23.02 16.32
C GLN A 243 -13.70 22.17 16.82
N TYR A 244 -13.70 20.87 16.51
CA TYR A 244 -12.65 19.94 16.88
C TYR A 244 -11.32 20.33 16.23
N LEU A 245 -11.32 20.58 14.91
CA LEU A 245 -10.14 21.01 14.17
C LEU A 245 -9.61 22.35 14.67
N ALA A 246 -10.48 23.32 15.03
CA ALA A 246 -10.05 24.59 15.63
C ALA A 246 -9.31 24.37 16.96
N ARG A 247 -9.80 23.44 17.79
CA ARG A 247 -9.14 23.04 19.05
C ARG A 247 -7.80 22.36 18.81
N GLU A 248 -7.72 21.43 17.87
CA GLU A 248 -6.47 20.73 17.54
C GLU A 248 -5.44 21.66 16.90
N ARG A 249 -5.86 22.57 16.00
CA ARG A 249 -5.00 23.64 15.46
C ARG A 249 -4.39 24.49 16.57
N SER A 250 -5.16 24.84 17.59
CA SER A 250 -4.68 25.61 18.74
C SER A 250 -3.62 24.84 19.56
N LYS A 251 -3.79 23.53 19.74
CA LYS A 251 -2.78 22.67 20.39
C LYS A 251 -1.52 22.57 19.54
N TRP A 252 -1.67 22.38 18.23
CA TRP A 252 -0.55 22.27 17.30
C TRP A 252 0.28 23.56 17.25
N GLN A 253 -0.38 24.72 17.17
CA GLN A 253 0.31 26.02 17.18
C GLN A 253 1.15 26.25 18.45
N ARG A 254 0.69 25.77 19.63
CA ARG A 254 1.46 25.84 20.87
C ARG A 254 2.72 24.97 20.85
N ASN A 255 2.70 23.87 20.11
CA ASN A 255 3.79 22.90 20.05
C ASN A 255 4.66 23.00 18.79
N LYS A 256 4.34 23.91 17.86
CA LYS A 256 5.00 24.06 16.55
C LYS A 256 6.52 24.24 16.64
N SER A 257 7.04 24.81 17.74
CA SER A 257 8.48 25.01 17.94
C SER A 257 9.23 23.80 18.46
N LYS A 258 8.56 22.77 18.99
CA LYS A 258 9.19 21.57 19.55
C LYS A 258 9.05 20.41 18.56
N LYS A 259 10.17 19.85 18.14
CA LYS A 259 10.16 18.62 17.34
C LYS A 259 9.80 17.44 18.25
N ASN A 260 8.89 16.59 17.81
CA ASN A 260 8.52 15.39 18.56
C ASN A 260 9.50 14.26 18.24
N VAL A 261 10.08 13.67 19.29
CA VAL A 261 10.76 12.39 19.22
C VAL A 261 9.89 11.37 19.92
N VAL A 262 9.56 10.28 19.24
CA VAL A 262 8.74 9.22 19.81
C VAL A 262 9.54 7.93 19.79
N ALA A 263 9.82 7.39 20.97
CA ALA A 263 10.46 6.10 21.12
C ALA A 263 9.40 5.01 21.27
N VAL A 264 9.52 3.93 20.50
CA VAL A 264 8.67 2.75 20.61
C VAL A 264 9.43 1.67 21.38
N TRP A 265 8.96 1.38 22.59
CA TRP A 265 9.53 0.37 23.47
C TRP A 265 8.41 -0.49 24.06
N GLN A 266 8.39 -1.77 23.70
CA GLN A 266 7.37 -2.74 24.10
C GLN A 266 7.56 -3.29 25.53
N GLY A 267 8.53 -2.73 26.28
CA GLY A 267 8.96 -3.24 27.58
C GLY A 267 10.19 -4.12 27.46
N GLY A 268 10.83 -4.39 28.59
CA GLY A 268 12.11 -5.09 28.63
C GLY A 268 12.75 -5.04 30.01
N SER A 269 14.03 -5.41 30.10
CA SER A 269 14.76 -5.38 31.37
C SER A 269 15.16 -3.95 31.77
N ILE A 270 15.46 -3.73 33.06
CA ILE A 270 15.98 -2.43 33.52
C ILE A 270 17.34 -2.07 32.90
N PHE A 271 18.15 -3.08 32.58
CA PHE A 271 19.43 -2.88 31.89
C PHE A 271 19.23 -2.38 30.47
N GLU A 272 18.31 -3.02 29.74
CA GLU A 272 17.93 -2.61 28.40
C GLU A 272 17.34 -1.19 28.38
N PHE A 273 16.45 -0.87 29.33
CA PHE A 273 15.95 0.48 29.49
C PHE A 273 17.08 1.49 29.75
N SER A 274 18.10 1.13 30.53
CA SER A 274 19.25 1.99 30.76
C SER A 274 20.04 2.25 29.48
N GLU A 275 20.26 1.24 28.65
CA GLU A 275 20.96 1.39 27.37
C GLU A 275 20.13 2.21 26.36
N ILE A 276 18.82 1.95 26.26
CA ILE A 276 17.89 2.76 25.46
C ILE A 276 17.91 4.21 25.93
N SER A 277 17.89 4.45 27.25
CA SER A 277 17.94 5.80 27.81
C SER A 277 19.23 6.52 27.42
N LYS A 278 20.40 5.86 27.49
CA LYS A 278 21.68 6.43 27.04
C LYS A 278 21.65 6.74 25.55
N PHE A 279 21.09 5.85 24.74
CA PHE A 279 20.94 6.05 23.29
C PHE A 279 20.03 7.25 22.97
N LEU A 280 18.90 7.37 23.66
CA LEU A 280 18.00 8.51 23.49
C LEU A 280 18.67 9.82 23.92
N ILE A 281 19.44 9.82 25.01
CA ILE A 281 20.19 11.01 25.46
C ILE A 281 21.23 11.45 24.42
N SER A 282 21.83 10.53 23.67
CA SER A 282 22.82 10.89 22.63
C SER A 282 22.18 11.41 21.34
N HIS A 283 20.89 11.10 21.09
CA HIS A 283 20.19 11.45 19.85
C HIS A 283 19.17 12.59 20.02
N VAL A 284 18.70 12.85 21.24
CA VAL A 284 17.65 13.84 21.55
C VAL A 284 18.27 15.07 22.20
N THR A 285 18.16 16.23 21.55
CA THR A 285 18.54 17.53 22.13
C THR A 285 17.44 18.14 23.01
N ASN A 286 17.75 19.21 23.75
CA ASN A 286 16.79 19.90 24.63
C ASN A 286 15.59 20.55 23.87
N ASP A 287 15.67 20.69 22.55
CA ASP A 287 14.62 21.29 21.73
C ASP A 287 13.50 20.29 21.37
N PHE A 288 13.68 19.02 21.73
CA PHE A 288 12.76 17.95 21.41
C PHE A 288 11.84 17.60 22.59
N ARG A 289 10.61 17.19 22.26
CA ARG A 289 9.72 16.52 23.20
C ARG A 289 9.86 15.01 23.00
N LEU A 290 10.34 14.30 24.01
CA LEU A 290 10.38 12.84 24.03
C LEU A 290 9.06 12.26 24.55
N SER A 291 8.49 11.31 23.81
CA SER A 291 7.40 10.45 24.26
C SER A 291 7.82 8.99 24.09
N VAL A 292 7.42 8.12 25.01
CA VAL A 292 7.68 6.67 24.92
C VAL A 292 6.35 5.95 24.83
N LEU A 293 6.17 5.15 23.79
CA LEU A 293 4.95 4.40 23.52
C LEU A 293 5.28 2.93 23.26
N THR A 294 4.28 2.06 23.31
CA THR A 294 4.43 0.62 23.08
C THR A 294 4.03 0.21 21.65
N SER A 295 3.21 1.02 20.98
CA SER A 295 2.71 0.76 19.63
C SER A 295 3.31 1.74 18.62
N VAL A 296 3.69 1.22 17.45
CA VAL A 296 4.14 2.06 16.32
C VAL A 296 2.98 2.87 15.75
N GLU A 297 1.76 2.34 15.76
CA GLU A 297 0.57 3.06 15.28
C GLU A 297 0.31 4.31 16.14
N ASP A 298 0.28 4.17 17.45
CA ASP A 298 0.12 5.30 18.38
C ASP A 298 1.28 6.28 18.27
N ALA A 299 2.49 5.77 18.02
CA ALA A 299 3.66 6.61 17.82
C ALA A 299 3.52 7.49 16.57
N LEU A 300 3.06 6.93 15.45
CA LEU A 300 2.86 7.66 14.20
C LEU A 300 1.72 8.70 14.31
N GLN A 301 0.72 8.47 15.16
CA GLN A 301 -0.33 9.46 15.46
C GLN A 301 0.21 10.73 16.15
N LEU A 302 1.35 10.65 16.85
CA LEU A 302 2.01 11.81 17.46
C LEU A 302 2.87 12.63 16.49
N GLU A 303 2.91 12.23 15.22
CA GLU A 303 3.73 12.84 14.16
C GLU A 303 5.19 13.06 14.58
N PRO A 304 5.92 11.98 14.81
CA PRO A 304 7.32 12.07 15.14
C PRO A 304 8.09 12.70 13.99
N HIS A 305 8.88 13.72 14.30
CA HIS A 305 9.99 14.09 13.41
C HIS A 305 11.06 13.00 13.44
N GLU A 306 11.27 12.38 14.60
CA GLU A 306 12.15 11.23 14.79
C GLU A 306 11.38 10.12 15.50
N LEU A 307 11.25 8.98 14.83
CA LEU A 307 10.72 7.74 15.37
C LEU A 307 11.89 6.84 15.74
N VAL A 308 12.05 6.57 17.04
CA VAL A 308 13.11 5.70 17.55
C VAL A 308 12.53 4.34 17.87
N LEU A 309 13.02 3.30 17.20
CA LEU A 309 12.54 1.94 17.35
C LEU A 309 13.45 1.15 18.30
N CYS A 310 12.94 0.87 19.50
CA CYS A 310 13.70 0.17 20.55
C CYS A 310 13.32 -1.31 20.70
N GLY A 311 12.38 -1.81 19.90
CA GLY A 311 12.01 -3.22 19.85
C GLY A 311 12.82 -3.99 18.80
N HIS A 312 12.85 -5.32 18.92
CA HIS A 312 13.54 -6.18 17.96
C HIS A 312 12.73 -6.42 16.68
N GLU A 313 11.45 -6.76 16.79
CA GLU A 313 10.55 -6.99 15.66
C GLU A 313 9.30 -6.14 15.85
N LEU A 314 9.01 -5.29 14.86
CA LEU A 314 7.93 -4.31 14.93
C LEU A 314 7.09 -4.36 13.66
N MET A 315 5.77 -4.34 13.85
CA MET A 315 4.81 -4.32 12.76
C MET A 315 4.50 -2.87 12.38
N LEU A 316 4.56 -2.57 11.09
CA LEU A 316 4.20 -1.25 10.57
C LEU A 316 2.77 -1.23 10.01
N PRO A 317 1.94 -0.25 10.41
CA PRO A 317 0.64 -0.05 9.78
C PRO A 317 0.78 0.44 8.33
N GLU A 318 -0.26 0.27 7.51
CA GLU A 318 -0.29 0.74 6.12
C GLU A 318 -0.58 2.23 6.09
N LEU A 319 0.48 3.03 5.89
CA LEU A 319 0.37 4.48 5.95
C LEU A 319 1.45 5.18 5.12
N PRO A 320 1.07 6.20 4.33
CA PRO A 320 2.05 7.07 3.70
C PRO A 320 2.72 7.97 4.75
N LEU A 321 4.05 8.00 4.73
CA LEU A 321 4.86 8.79 5.65
C LEU A 321 5.61 9.88 4.90
N ALA A 322 5.73 11.04 5.53
CA ALA A 322 6.43 12.19 4.98
C ALA A 322 7.09 12.98 6.11
N ASN A 323 8.24 13.58 5.83
CA ASN A 323 9.00 14.39 6.81
C ASN A 323 9.34 13.62 8.10
N ILE A 324 9.78 12.37 7.95
CA ILE A 324 10.05 11.46 9.07
C ILE A 324 11.46 10.88 9.02
N ASN A 325 12.11 10.86 10.18
CA ASN A 325 13.30 10.08 10.40
C ASN A 325 12.94 8.83 11.22
N VAL A 326 13.39 7.66 10.78
CA VAL A 326 13.23 6.41 11.50
C VAL A 326 14.62 5.86 11.80
N THR A 327 14.90 5.68 13.08
CA THR A 327 16.17 5.15 13.57
C THR A 327 15.90 4.02 14.53
N SER A 328 16.67 2.95 14.46
CA SER A 328 16.58 1.90 15.46
C SER A 328 17.68 2.00 16.50
N PHE A 329 17.34 1.56 17.71
CA PHE A 329 18.28 1.07 18.69
C PHE A 329 18.56 -0.43 18.44
N ASN A 330 19.81 -0.79 18.14
CA ASN A 330 20.28 -2.17 17.94
C ASN A 330 19.68 -2.96 16.76
N GLY A 331 19.22 -2.29 15.69
CA GLY A 331 18.88 -3.01 14.45
C GLY A 331 17.50 -3.66 14.44
N ALA A 332 16.45 -2.86 14.64
CA ALA A 332 15.06 -3.28 14.64
C ALA A 332 14.65 -3.79 13.26
N THR A 333 13.87 -4.86 13.28
CA THR A 333 13.27 -5.46 12.10
C THR A 333 11.85 -4.94 11.94
N LEU A 334 11.58 -4.40 10.75
CA LEU A 334 10.26 -3.90 10.37
C LEU A 334 9.65 -4.81 9.32
N GLN A 335 8.38 -5.16 9.55
CA GLN A 335 7.60 -5.99 8.65
C GLN A 335 6.13 -5.55 8.65
N ALA A 336 5.38 -5.93 7.61
CA ALA A 336 3.97 -5.60 7.51
C ALA A 336 3.13 -6.57 8.35
N SER A 337 2.06 -6.06 8.98
CA SER A 337 1.08 -6.84 9.75
C SER A 337 0.36 -7.89 8.92
N ASP A 338 0.20 -7.62 7.63
CA ASP A 338 -0.64 -8.33 6.69
C ASP A 338 -0.04 -8.23 5.29
N MET A 339 -0.62 -8.99 4.36
CA MET A 339 -0.24 -8.95 2.96
C MET A 339 -0.66 -7.62 2.32
N ARG A 340 0.27 -6.87 1.72
CA ARG A 340 -0.03 -5.56 1.09
C ARG A 340 0.97 -5.14 0.03
N SER A 341 0.73 -4.01 -0.65
CA SER A 341 1.52 -3.60 -1.82
C SER A 341 2.97 -3.23 -1.47
N CYS A 342 3.16 -2.41 -0.44
CA CYS A 342 4.48 -1.98 0.00
C CYS A 342 4.60 -1.82 1.50
N LEU A 343 5.81 -1.98 2.07
CA LEU A 343 6.06 -1.80 3.52
C LEU A 343 6.13 -0.31 3.92
N LEU A 344 6.84 0.52 3.15
CA LEU A 344 6.97 1.95 3.40
C LEU A 344 6.67 2.74 2.12
N MET A 345 5.65 3.60 2.19
CA MET A 345 5.38 4.59 1.15
C MET A 345 5.83 5.96 1.66
N LEU A 346 6.89 6.51 1.06
CA LEU A 346 7.58 7.71 1.54
C LEU A 346 7.47 8.87 0.55
N SER A 347 7.41 10.09 1.09
CA SER A 347 7.51 11.34 0.32
C SER A 347 8.19 12.45 1.13
N GLU A 348 8.53 13.57 0.47
CA GLU A 348 9.20 14.72 1.10
C GLU A 348 10.60 14.36 1.64
N GLU A 349 11.02 14.83 2.82
CA GLU A 349 12.32 14.49 3.41
C GLU A 349 12.19 13.31 4.39
N CYS A 350 12.79 12.17 4.05
CA CYS A 350 12.78 10.98 4.91
C CYS A 350 14.19 10.44 5.16
N ARG A 351 14.42 9.89 6.35
CA ARG A 351 15.68 9.20 6.67
C ARG A 351 15.44 7.87 7.38
N LEU A 352 16.16 6.84 6.98
CA LEU A 352 16.08 5.49 7.55
C LEU A 352 17.47 5.07 8.01
N ARG A 353 17.63 4.68 9.29
CA ARG A 353 18.93 4.35 9.87
C ARG A 353 18.90 3.08 10.70
N GLU A 354 19.86 2.20 10.42
CA GLU A 354 20.12 0.99 11.23
C GLU A 354 18.90 0.07 11.32
N LEU A 355 18.19 -0.13 10.20
CA LEU A 355 16.96 -0.94 10.16
C LEU A 355 17.17 -2.22 9.36
N THR A 356 16.45 -3.26 9.75
CA THR A 356 16.20 -4.42 8.88
C THR A 356 14.77 -4.32 8.36
N LEU A 357 14.57 -4.38 7.05
CA LEU A 357 13.25 -4.26 6.41
C LEU A 357 12.93 -5.56 5.67
N HIS A 358 11.87 -6.24 6.08
CA HIS A 358 11.46 -7.52 5.52
C HIS A 358 10.39 -7.36 4.44
N CYS A 359 10.58 -8.07 3.32
CA CYS A 359 9.65 -8.07 2.20
C CYS A 359 8.57 -9.18 2.28
N SER A 360 8.61 -10.08 3.26
CA SER A 360 7.84 -11.34 3.24
C SER A 360 6.32 -11.19 3.01
N SER A 361 5.73 -10.10 3.52
CA SER A 361 4.28 -9.82 3.39
C SER A 361 3.97 -8.71 2.39
N VAL A 362 4.96 -8.22 1.63
CA VAL A 362 4.76 -7.12 0.69
C VAL A 362 5.37 -7.41 -0.68
N ASN A 363 4.92 -6.71 -1.72
CA ASN A 363 5.61 -6.79 -3.02
C ASN A 363 6.84 -5.88 -3.06
N THR A 364 6.73 -4.67 -2.52
CA THR A 364 7.80 -3.66 -2.53
C THR A 364 8.18 -3.26 -1.12
N VAL A 365 9.46 -3.21 -0.77
CA VAL A 365 9.84 -2.75 0.58
C VAL A 365 9.65 -1.24 0.72
N ILE A 366 10.23 -0.44 -0.16
CA ILE A 366 10.09 1.03 -0.12
C ILE A 366 9.62 1.56 -1.47
N VAL A 367 8.54 2.35 -1.45
CA VAL A 367 8.13 3.20 -2.58
C VAL A 367 8.42 4.65 -2.21
N MET A 368 9.37 5.27 -2.90
CA MET A 368 9.67 6.69 -2.75
C MET A 368 8.95 7.50 -3.83
N ARG A 369 7.86 8.19 -3.46
CA ARG A 369 6.98 8.90 -4.40
C ARG A 369 7.60 10.17 -4.98
N SER A 370 8.22 10.98 -4.12
CA SER A 370 8.87 12.25 -4.47
C SER A 370 9.66 12.77 -3.26
N GLY A 371 10.65 13.65 -3.48
CA GLY A 371 11.44 14.25 -2.41
C GLY A 371 12.78 13.54 -2.19
N THR A 372 13.32 13.58 -0.98
CA THR A 372 14.65 13.07 -0.64
C THR A 372 14.59 11.95 0.39
N LEU A 373 15.20 10.81 0.09
CA LEU A 373 15.32 9.68 1.00
C LEU A 373 16.80 9.38 1.26
N HIS A 374 17.20 9.35 2.53
CA HIS A 374 18.54 8.92 2.93
C HIS A 374 18.47 7.63 3.75
N ILE A 375 19.07 6.57 3.25
CA ILE A 375 19.10 5.24 3.89
C ILE A 375 20.54 4.94 4.30
N VAL A 376 20.76 4.65 5.58
CA VAL A 376 22.11 4.41 6.12
C VAL A 376 22.12 3.15 6.98
N SER A 377 23.05 2.25 6.69
CA SER A 377 23.29 1.04 7.48
C SER A 377 22.04 0.15 7.63
N CYS A 378 21.23 0.04 6.58
CA CYS A 378 20.02 -0.77 6.57
C CYS A 378 20.18 -2.08 5.78
N ASN A 379 19.48 -3.11 6.22
CA ASN A 379 19.35 -4.37 5.49
C ASN A 379 17.93 -4.48 4.92
N VAL A 380 17.82 -4.59 3.60
CA VAL A 380 16.57 -4.76 2.87
C VAL A 380 16.58 -6.18 2.33
N LEU A 381 15.66 -7.03 2.77
CA LEU A 381 15.73 -8.45 2.44
C LEU A 381 14.37 -9.13 2.34
N ASP A 382 14.30 -10.15 1.50
CA ASP A 382 13.17 -11.07 1.41
C ASP A 382 13.56 -12.44 1.98
N GLN A 383 12.86 -12.89 3.02
CA GLN A 383 13.09 -14.20 3.67
C GLN A 383 12.04 -15.25 3.30
N SER A 384 11.16 -14.96 2.33
CA SER A 384 10.14 -15.92 1.91
C SER A 384 10.77 -17.25 1.46
N SER A 385 10.32 -18.35 2.07
CA SER A 385 10.73 -19.72 1.75
C SER A 385 10.12 -20.22 0.42
N SER A 386 9.13 -19.50 -0.10
CA SER A 386 8.60 -19.69 -1.45
C SER A 386 9.65 -19.19 -2.45
N SER A 387 10.41 -20.14 -3.00
CA SER A 387 11.51 -19.95 -3.94
C SER A 387 11.09 -19.45 -5.34
N LYS A 388 10.08 -18.56 -5.42
CA LYS A 388 9.58 -17.95 -6.66
C LYS A 388 9.18 -16.48 -6.42
N SER A 389 10.12 -15.64 -5.99
CA SER A 389 9.86 -14.22 -5.76
C SER A 389 9.93 -13.41 -7.06
N ASP A 390 9.19 -13.80 -8.11
CA ASP A 390 9.34 -13.21 -9.47
C ASP A 390 9.06 -11.70 -9.56
N PHE A 391 8.53 -11.05 -8.52
CA PHE A 391 8.21 -9.61 -8.54
C PHE A 391 8.61 -8.84 -7.29
N ALA A 392 9.27 -9.48 -6.32
CA ALA A 392 9.70 -8.78 -5.11
C ALA A 392 10.61 -7.61 -5.47
N GLN A 393 10.32 -6.44 -4.93
CA GLN A 393 11.07 -5.23 -5.18
C GLN A 393 11.65 -4.70 -3.87
N GLY A 394 12.95 -4.39 -3.86
CA GLY A 394 13.56 -3.70 -2.73
C GLY A 394 13.04 -2.26 -2.66
N ILE A 395 13.45 -1.43 -3.61
CA ILE A 395 13.07 -0.01 -3.67
C ILE A 395 12.49 0.35 -5.03
N VAL A 396 11.42 1.13 -5.06
CA VAL A 396 10.88 1.78 -6.27
C VAL A 396 11.00 3.29 -6.12
N ALA A 397 11.81 3.92 -6.97
CA ALA A 397 12.01 5.36 -7.03
C ALA A 397 11.15 5.98 -8.13
N MET A 398 10.15 6.79 -7.77
CA MET A 398 9.26 7.47 -8.71
C MET A 398 9.81 8.83 -9.15
N SER A 399 9.18 9.43 -10.17
CA SER A 399 9.58 10.74 -10.70
C SER A 399 9.69 11.81 -9.60
N GLY A 400 10.83 12.50 -9.55
CA GLY A 400 11.11 13.52 -8.53
C GLY A 400 11.66 12.99 -7.20
N ALA A 401 11.88 11.67 -7.08
CA ALA A 401 12.60 11.08 -5.96
C ALA A 401 14.12 11.24 -6.12
N LYS A 402 14.79 11.57 -5.03
CA LYS A 402 16.25 11.59 -4.88
C LYS A 402 16.64 10.71 -3.71
N ILE A 403 17.32 9.60 -3.97
CA ILE A 403 17.62 8.60 -2.95
C ILE A 403 19.13 8.48 -2.79
N LEU A 404 19.63 8.63 -1.56
CA LEU A 404 21.01 8.33 -1.19
C LEU A 404 21.01 7.09 -0.30
N ILE A 405 21.81 6.08 -0.68
CA ILE A 405 21.88 4.79 0.00
C ILE A 405 23.34 4.54 0.39
N GLU A 406 23.60 4.41 1.68
CA GLU A 406 24.95 4.25 2.23
C GLU A 406 25.02 3.01 3.13
N ASN A 407 26.04 2.18 2.96
CA ASN A 407 26.30 1.01 3.82
C ASN A 407 25.12 0.03 3.93
N CYS A 408 24.33 -0.13 2.86
CA CYS A 408 23.14 -0.97 2.88
C CYS A 408 23.32 -2.29 2.13
N THR A 409 22.54 -3.30 2.52
CA THR A 409 22.46 -4.58 1.82
C THR A 409 21.06 -4.81 1.25
N PHE A 410 20.98 -5.27 0.00
CA PHE A 410 19.78 -5.74 -0.67
C PHE A 410 19.94 -7.21 -1.00
N ASP A 411 19.02 -8.06 -0.54
CA ASP A 411 19.12 -9.52 -0.67
C ASP A 411 17.79 -10.16 -1.09
N ASN A 412 17.85 -11.05 -2.08
CA ASN A 412 16.76 -11.96 -2.46
C ASN A 412 15.52 -11.31 -3.13
N PHE A 413 15.71 -10.35 -4.03
CA PHE A 413 14.60 -9.68 -4.75
C PHE A 413 14.49 -10.12 -6.21
N TYR A 414 13.33 -9.98 -6.85
CA TYR A 414 13.33 -9.94 -8.31
C TYR A 414 14.06 -8.70 -8.81
N SER A 415 13.63 -7.50 -8.39
CA SER A 415 14.36 -6.26 -8.68
C SER A 415 14.87 -5.65 -7.39
N GLY A 416 16.19 -5.58 -7.20
CA GLY A 416 16.79 -4.95 -6.01
C GLY A 416 16.37 -3.49 -5.88
N ILE A 417 16.44 -2.74 -6.98
CA ILE A 417 15.90 -1.39 -7.09
C ILE A 417 15.33 -1.12 -8.49
N VAL A 418 14.24 -0.36 -8.56
CA VAL A 418 13.59 0.10 -9.78
C VAL A 418 13.59 1.63 -9.81
N VAL A 419 14.14 2.23 -10.86
CA VAL A 419 14.31 3.68 -10.97
C VAL A 419 13.55 4.21 -12.19
N HIS A 420 12.44 4.90 -11.93
CA HIS A 420 11.61 5.49 -12.99
C HIS A 420 12.19 6.79 -13.55
N LYS A 421 11.66 7.20 -14.70
CA LYS A 421 11.94 8.48 -15.35
C LYS A 421 11.85 9.65 -14.35
N GLY A 422 12.88 10.50 -14.34
CA GLY A 422 12.95 11.68 -13.48
C GLY A 422 13.37 11.39 -12.03
N ALA A 423 13.71 10.15 -11.68
CA ALA A 423 14.27 9.79 -10.38
C ALA A 423 15.81 9.76 -10.40
N GLN A 424 16.42 10.00 -9.24
CA GLN A 424 17.87 9.98 -9.03
C GLN A 424 18.22 9.08 -7.85
N VAL A 425 19.16 8.16 -8.03
CA VAL A 425 19.62 7.28 -6.96
C VAL A 425 21.14 7.24 -6.90
N GLU A 426 21.70 7.37 -5.71
CA GLU A 426 23.13 7.24 -5.44
C GLU A 426 23.39 6.13 -4.42
N PHE A 427 24.31 5.22 -4.76
CA PHE A 427 24.78 4.15 -3.88
C PHE A 427 26.22 4.40 -3.44
N ARG A 428 26.48 4.19 -2.15
CA ARG A 428 27.82 4.23 -1.55
C ARG A 428 28.05 3.04 -0.63
N SER A 429 29.11 2.28 -0.88
CA SER A 429 29.51 1.15 -0.03
C SER A 429 28.37 0.14 0.22
N CYS A 430 27.61 -0.18 -0.83
CA CYS A 430 26.43 -1.04 -0.74
C CYS A 430 26.67 -2.44 -1.33
N THR A 431 25.85 -3.41 -0.92
CA THR A 431 25.84 -4.78 -1.49
C THR A 431 24.44 -5.12 -1.99
N ILE A 432 24.33 -5.50 -3.26
CA ILE A 432 23.10 -6.04 -3.88
C ILE A 432 23.41 -7.48 -4.30
N LYS A 433 22.63 -8.45 -3.82
CA LYS A 433 22.91 -9.86 -4.09
C LYS A 433 21.66 -10.74 -4.17
N ASN A 434 21.81 -11.88 -4.83
CA ASN A 434 20.75 -12.89 -4.99
C ASN A 434 19.47 -12.32 -5.60
N CYS A 435 19.59 -11.35 -6.52
CA CYS A 435 18.43 -10.74 -7.16
C CYS A 435 18.13 -11.35 -8.54
N GLY A 436 16.94 -11.17 -9.11
CA GLY A 436 16.71 -11.38 -10.54
C GLY A 436 17.52 -10.37 -11.35
N VAL A 437 17.15 -9.11 -11.17
CA VAL A 437 17.82 -7.91 -11.63
C VAL A 437 18.32 -7.11 -10.42
N GLY A 438 19.60 -6.75 -10.40
CA GLY A 438 20.15 -5.90 -9.33
C GLY A 438 19.55 -4.50 -9.34
N ILE A 439 19.70 -3.79 -10.48
CA ILE A 439 19.20 -2.43 -10.70
C ILE A 439 18.42 -2.38 -12.02
N GLN A 440 17.15 -2.00 -11.98
CA GLN A 440 16.31 -1.75 -13.15
C GLN A 440 16.09 -0.25 -13.33
N MET A 441 16.44 0.29 -14.51
CA MET A 441 16.38 1.72 -14.82
C MET A 441 15.50 1.97 -16.03
N TYR A 442 14.64 2.98 -15.97
CA TYR A 442 13.86 3.46 -17.11
C TYR A 442 14.51 4.71 -17.74
N SER A 443 14.22 4.96 -19.01
CA SER A 443 14.72 6.13 -19.74
C SER A 443 14.47 7.44 -18.99
N GLY A 444 15.50 8.29 -18.89
CA GLY A 444 15.46 9.56 -18.16
C GLY A 444 15.62 9.44 -16.63
N SER A 445 16.05 8.28 -16.12
CA SER A 445 16.50 8.11 -14.73
C SER A 445 18.01 8.35 -14.58
N GLN A 446 18.47 8.56 -13.35
CA GLN A 446 19.89 8.69 -13.02
C GLN A 446 20.27 7.76 -11.87
N VAL A 447 21.33 6.98 -12.05
CA VAL A 447 21.91 6.09 -11.03
C VAL A 447 23.42 6.28 -10.97
N GLU A 448 23.92 6.55 -9.78
CA GLU A 448 25.35 6.63 -9.49
C GLU A 448 25.76 5.54 -8.50
N LEU A 449 26.82 4.80 -8.82
CA LEU A 449 27.36 3.72 -7.99
C LEU A 449 28.78 4.06 -7.55
N SER A 450 29.05 3.96 -6.25
CA SER A 450 30.39 4.07 -5.68
C SER A 450 30.62 2.96 -4.63
N ASP A 451 31.78 2.31 -4.70
CA ASP A 451 32.17 1.21 -3.78
C ASP A 451 31.06 0.15 -3.61
N THR A 452 30.30 -0.12 -4.68
CA THR A 452 29.10 -0.96 -4.62
C THR A 452 29.36 -2.33 -5.26
N VAL A 453 28.88 -3.39 -4.61
CA VAL A 453 28.98 -4.77 -5.09
C VAL A 453 27.60 -5.25 -5.54
N ILE A 454 27.47 -5.70 -6.78
CA ILE A 454 26.28 -6.36 -7.31
C ILE A 454 26.69 -7.77 -7.73
N SER A 455 26.05 -8.82 -7.19
CA SER A 455 26.50 -10.20 -7.39
C SER A 455 25.37 -11.21 -7.33
N SER A 456 25.60 -12.42 -7.88
CA SER A 456 24.63 -13.52 -7.83
C SER A 456 23.25 -13.14 -8.37
N CYS A 457 23.19 -12.31 -9.41
CA CYS A 457 21.94 -12.01 -10.10
C CYS A 457 21.57 -13.16 -11.06
N SER A 458 20.30 -13.60 -11.09
CA SER A 458 19.87 -14.71 -11.94
C SER A 458 19.61 -14.31 -13.39
N GLU A 459 19.25 -13.05 -13.65
CA GLU A 459 19.13 -12.48 -15.00
C GLU A 459 20.34 -11.59 -15.33
N HIS A 460 20.35 -10.37 -14.81
CA HIS A 460 21.38 -9.36 -15.09
C HIS A 460 21.63 -8.47 -13.88
N CYS A 461 22.86 -8.00 -13.68
CA CYS A 461 23.13 -7.07 -12.59
C CYS A 461 22.43 -5.72 -12.80
N ILE A 462 22.37 -5.24 -14.05
CA ILE A 462 21.73 -3.97 -14.40
C ILE A 462 20.88 -4.15 -15.66
N ARG A 463 19.65 -3.66 -15.64
CA ARG A 463 18.72 -3.65 -16.79
C ARG A 463 18.26 -2.23 -17.06
N CYS A 464 18.37 -1.81 -18.32
CA CYS A 464 18.03 -0.47 -18.76
C CYS A 464 16.93 -0.52 -19.84
N GLU A 465 15.81 0.13 -19.58
CA GLU A 465 14.63 0.15 -20.46
C GLU A 465 14.50 1.50 -21.18
N LEU A 466 14.46 1.44 -22.52
CA LEU A 466 14.46 2.60 -23.42
C LEU A 466 13.11 2.82 -24.09
N ASP A 467 12.70 4.08 -24.21
CA ASP A 467 11.53 4.50 -25.00
C ASP A 467 11.88 4.43 -26.51
N VAL A 468 11.03 3.85 -27.36
CA VAL A 468 11.27 3.73 -28.83
C VAL A 468 11.42 5.10 -29.54
N MET A 469 10.92 6.19 -28.94
CA MET A 469 10.89 7.53 -29.54
C MET A 469 12.23 8.27 -29.57
N GLN A 470 13.30 7.73 -28.96
CA GLN A 470 14.64 8.29 -29.09
C GLN A 470 15.40 7.61 -30.23
N ASP A 471 15.70 8.38 -31.28
CA ASP A 471 16.74 8.05 -32.24
C ASP A 471 18.02 7.66 -31.48
N ALA A 472 18.66 6.59 -31.96
CA ALA A 472 19.73 5.85 -31.29
C ALA A 472 20.65 6.70 -30.40
N PRO A 473 20.93 6.29 -29.15
CA PRO A 473 21.97 6.93 -28.37
C PRO A 473 23.29 6.73 -29.12
N THR A 474 23.92 7.82 -29.55
CA THR A 474 25.32 7.83 -29.93
C THR A 474 26.11 7.31 -28.75
N GLY A 475 26.60 6.07 -28.87
CA GLY A 475 27.28 5.38 -27.80
C GLY A 475 28.39 6.24 -27.20
N SER A 476 28.23 6.60 -25.93
CA SER A 476 29.38 6.96 -25.11
C SER A 476 30.09 5.64 -24.78
N ALA A 477 31.41 5.62 -24.95
CA ALA A 477 32.21 4.41 -24.88
C ALA A 477 32.22 3.71 -23.49
N ASN A 478 31.47 4.20 -22.49
CA ASN A 478 31.55 3.77 -21.09
C ASN A 478 30.24 3.69 -20.30
N GLY A 479 29.04 3.84 -20.87
CA GLY A 479 27.82 3.72 -20.06
C GLY A 479 26.53 4.13 -20.73
N PHE A 480 25.45 3.50 -20.27
CA PHE A 480 24.06 3.90 -20.52
C PHE A 480 23.81 5.34 -20.04
N GLU A 481 23.02 6.12 -20.77
CA GLU A 481 22.71 7.51 -20.39
C GLU A 481 22.02 7.53 -19.01
N GLY A 482 22.63 8.23 -18.06
CA GLY A 482 22.14 8.28 -16.68
C GLY A 482 22.74 7.23 -15.73
N LEU A 483 23.50 6.25 -16.20
CA LEU A 483 24.24 5.32 -15.33
C LEU A 483 25.71 5.75 -15.18
N LEU A 484 26.13 6.05 -13.96
CA LEU A 484 27.52 6.35 -13.59
C LEU A 484 28.06 5.28 -12.66
N VAL A 485 29.07 4.53 -13.10
CA VAL A 485 29.75 3.52 -12.28
C VAL A 485 31.15 4.03 -11.92
N ASN A 486 31.35 4.42 -10.66
CA ASN A 486 32.63 4.90 -10.17
C ASN A 486 33.62 3.76 -9.89
N ALA A 487 34.89 4.12 -9.67
CA ALA A 487 35.94 3.18 -9.32
C ALA A 487 35.59 2.35 -8.05
N ASN A 488 36.11 1.13 -7.97
CA ASN A 488 35.91 0.14 -6.91
C ASN A 488 34.55 -0.58 -6.89
N CYS A 489 33.63 -0.30 -7.82
CA CYS A 489 32.42 -1.11 -7.97
C CYS A 489 32.76 -2.50 -8.52
N LYS A 490 32.08 -3.54 -8.01
CA LYS A 490 32.19 -4.92 -8.49
C LYS A 490 30.82 -5.39 -8.97
N ILE A 491 30.63 -5.45 -10.27
CA ILE A 491 29.33 -5.78 -10.87
C ILE A 491 29.46 -7.12 -11.58
N GLY A 492 28.77 -8.14 -11.06
CA GLY A 492 28.74 -9.50 -11.58
C GLY A 492 30.14 -10.06 -11.84
N THR A 493 30.39 -10.47 -13.08
CA THR A 493 31.67 -10.99 -13.56
C THR A 493 32.77 -9.92 -13.74
N GLY A 494 32.43 -8.64 -13.62
CA GLY A 494 33.30 -7.49 -13.86
C GLY A 494 33.30 -6.99 -15.31
N ASP A 495 32.63 -7.70 -16.23
CA ASP A 495 32.47 -7.31 -17.64
C ASP A 495 31.13 -6.57 -17.84
N LEU A 496 31.15 -5.24 -17.74
CA LEU A 496 29.95 -4.40 -17.80
C LEU A 496 29.09 -4.62 -19.05
N GLN A 497 29.68 -5.03 -20.19
CA GLN A 497 28.91 -5.28 -21.41
C GLN A 497 28.01 -6.53 -21.30
N LYS A 498 28.36 -7.49 -20.44
CA LYS A 498 27.56 -8.70 -20.19
C LYS A 498 26.56 -8.49 -19.06
N GLU A 499 26.90 -7.64 -18.11
CA GLU A 499 26.11 -7.41 -16.90
C GLU A 499 25.02 -6.35 -17.06
N VAL A 500 25.11 -5.53 -18.11
CA VAL A 500 24.12 -4.50 -18.45
C VAL A 500 23.26 -4.95 -19.64
N LEU A 501 21.98 -5.21 -19.40
CA LEU A 501 21.00 -5.50 -20.45
C LEU A 501 20.30 -4.20 -20.89
N ILE A 502 20.21 -3.96 -22.19
CA ILE A 502 19.44 -2.84 -22.77
C ILE A 502 18.21 -3.40 -23.49
N VAL A 503 17.02 -2.96 -23.07
CA VAL A 503 15.71 -3.37 -23.62
C VAL A 503 15.02 -2.16 -24.22
N LYS A 504 14.46 -2.29 -25.43
CA LYS A 504 13.59 -1.26 -26.04
C LYS A 504 12.14 -1.61 -25.77
N GLN A 505 11.38 -0.72 -25.13
CA GLN A 505 9.96 -0.91 -24.85
C GLN A 505 9.10 -0.40 -26.00
N ASP A 506 8.30 -1.27 -26.63
CA ASP A 506 7.22 -0.86 -27.54
C ASP A 506 6.17 -0.03 -26.80
N VAL A 507 5.93 1.21 -27.25
CA VAL A 507 5.09 2.23 -26.58
C VAL A 507 3.59 1.98 -26.80
N SER A 508 3.12 0.73 -26.83
CA SER A 508 1.69 0.44 -26.70
C SER A 508 1.35 0.22 -25.22
N ILE A 509 1.40 1.30 -24.44
CA ILE A 509 0.94 1.37 -23.04
C ILE A 509 -0.06 2.51 -22.92
#